data_AF-A0A0E4C8Y3-F1
#
_entry.id   AF-A0A0E4C8Y3-F1
#
_cell.length_a   1.000
_cell.length_b   1.000
_cell.length_c   1.000
_cell.angle_alpha   90.00
_cell.angle_beta   90.00
_cell.angle_gamma   90.00
#
_symmetry.space_group_name_H-M   'P 1'
#
loop_
_entity.id
_entity.type
_entity.pdbx_description
1 polymer ?
#
loop_
_entity_poly.entity_id
_entity_poly.type
_entity_poly.pdbx_seq_one_letter_code
_entity_poly.pdbx_strand_id
1 'polypeptide(L)' 'MITPSTKEIMNINASKYAVVVAVAKRARDLSEEKKSDENYRLSSMVTEALEEVLSSRIIIQDK' A
#
# COMPACT_ATOMS: atom_id res chain seq x y z
N MET A 1 -13.73 -0.29 7.08
CA MET A 1 -12.56 -0.65 6.26
C MET A 1 -13.11 -1.22 4.97
N ILE A 2 -12.94 -0.53 3.84
CA ILE A 2 -13.27 -1.08 2.53
C ILE A 2 -11.92 -1.44 1.92
N THR A 3 -11.56 -2.71 1.99
CA THR A 3 -10.37 -3.20 1.32
C THR A 3 -10.63 -3.21 -0.19
N PRO A 4 -9.70 -2.70 -1.01
CA PRO A 4 -9.76 -2.85 -2.44
C PRO A 4 -10.02 -4.29 -2.87
N SER A 5 -10.77 -4.45 -3.96
CA SER A 5 -11.12 -5.76 -4.46
C SER A 5 -9.88 -6.47 -4.97
N THR A 6 -9.79 -7.78 -4.71
CA THR A 6 -8.75 -8.63 -5.32
C THR A 6 -8.74 -8.53 -6.84
N LYS A 7 -9.87 -8.20 -7.47
CA LYS A 7 -9.96 -7.90 -8.91
C LYS A 7 -9.09 -6.72 -9.34
N GLU A 8 -9.04 -5.66 -8.54
CA GLU A 8 -8.27 -4.46 -8.86
C GLU A 8 -6.77 -4.75 -8.76
N ILE A 9 -6.38 -5.54 -7.75
CA ILE A 9 -5.01 -6.01 -7.57
C ILE A 9 -4.56 -6.90 -8.75
N MET A 10 -5.46 -7.75 -9.26
CA MET A 10 -5.17 -8.63 -10.40
C MET A 10 -4.97 -7.89 -11.73
N ASN A 11 -5.46 -6.65 -11.84
CA ASN A 11 -5.29 -5.83 -13.04
C ASN A 11 -3.97 -5.04 -13.04
N ILE A 12 -3.20 -5.06 -11.95
CA ILE A 12 -1.89 -4.43 -11.89
C ILE A 12 -0.93 -5.26 -12.77
N ASN A 13 -0.24 -4.59 -13.70
CA ASN A 13 0.76 -5.22 -14.57
C ASN A 13 2.09 -5.45 -13.81
N ALA A 14 2.03 -6.17 -12.69
CA ALA A 14 3.17 -6.53 -11.85
C ALA A 14 2.95 -7.91 -11.21
N SER A 15 4.02 -8.55 -10.74
CA SER A 15 3.90 -9.76 -9.95
C SER A 15 3.08 -9.51 -8.69
N LYS A 16 2.17 -10.43 -8.35
CA LYS A 16 1.38 -10.35 -7.10
C LYS A 16 2.27 -10.24 -5.85
N TYR A 17 3.42 -10.91 -5.87
CA TYR A 17 4.40 -10.80 -4.80
C TYR A 17 5.06 -9.42 -4.76
N ALA A 18 5.33 -8.83 -5.93
CA ALA A 18 5.87 -7.47 -6.02
C ALA A 18 4.87 -6.44 -5.47
N VAL A 19 3.58 -6.60 -5.75
CA VAL A 19 2.51 -5.77 -5.16
C VAL A 19 2.51 -5.87 -3.63
N VAL A 20 2.54 -7.08 -3.08
CA VAL A 20 2.58 -7.29 -1.62
C VAL A 20 3.80 -6.63 -0.99
N VAL A 21 4.98 -6.81 -1.58
CA VAL A 21 6.23 -6.21 -1.09
C VAL A 21 6.18 -4.69 -1.17
N ALA A 22 5.66 -4.12 -2.26
CA ALA A 22 5.54 -2.67 -2.44
C ALA A 22 4.60 -2.05 -1.40
N VAL A 23 3.42 -2.65 -1.20
CA VAL A 23 2.45 -2.21 -0.19
C VAL A 23 3.05 -2.29 1.22
N ALA A 24 3.73 -3.38 1.55
CA ALA A 24 4.34 -3.56 2.87
C ALA A 24 5.44 -2.52 3.15
N LYS A 25 6.29 -2.23 2.16
CA LYS A 25 7.30 -1.17 2.27
C LYS A 25 6.64 0.18 2.50
N ARG A 26 5.66 0.55 1.67
CA ARG A 26 4.99 1.85 1.78
C ARG A 26 4.21 2.01 3.08
N ALA A 27 3.53 0.96 3.55
CA ALA A 27 2.84 0.98 4.84
C ALA A 27 3.82 1.23 6.01
N ARG A 28 5.05 0.72 5.92
CA ARG A 28 6.10 0.98 6.91
C ARG A 28 6.56 2.43 6.87
N ASP A 29 6.79 2.98 5.69
CA ASP A 29 7.17 4.40 5.53
C ASP A 29 6.09 5.31 6.13
N LEU A 30 4.82 5.09 5.78
CA LEU A 30 3.67 5.80 6.35
C LEU A 30 3.60 5.66 7.88
N SER A 31 3.94 4.49 8.42
CA SER A 31 3.92 4.26 9.86
C SER A 31 4.98 5.06 10.61
N GLU A 32 6.15 5.27 10.01
CA GLU A 32 7.21 6.10 10.60
C GLU A 32 6.91 7.60 10.40
N GLU A 33 6.38 8.00 9.23
CA GLU A 33 5.95 9.38 8.93
C GLU A 33 4.86 9.86 9.90
N LYS A 34 3.88 9.00 10.21
CA LYS A 34 2.72 9.34 11.06
C LYS A 34 2.88 8.94 12.53
N LYS A 35 4.07 8.49 12.93
CA LYS A 35 4.35 7.98 14.29
C LYS A 35 4.09 9.00 15.40
N SER A 36 4.18 10.29 15.07
CA SER A 36 3.97 11.41 16.00
C SER A 36 2.56 12.00 15.95
N ASP A 37 1.66 11.45 15.12
CA ASP A 37 0.26 11.90 15.03
C ASP A 37 -0.59 11.16 16.07
N GLU A 38 -1.34 11.88 16.91
CA GLU A 38 -2.23 11.27 17.91
C GLU A 38 -3.41 10.51 17.28
N ASN A 39 -3.77 10.79 16.02
CA ASN A 39 -4.78 10.04 15.27
C ASN A 39 -4.22 8.79 14.57
N TYR A 40 -2.99 8.41 14.90
CA TYR A 40 -2.29 7.27 14.34
C TYR A 40 -3.06 5.95 14.52
N ARG A 41 -3.40 5.31 13.40
CA ARG A 41 -3.95 3.94 13.36
C ARG A 41 -3.12 3.06 12.43
N LEU A 42 -2.39 2.12 13.01
CA LEU A 42 -1.63 1.10 12.26
C LEU A 42 -2.48 0.38 11.21
N SER A 43 -3.75 0.09 11.52
CA SER A 43 -4.67 -0.60 10.62
C SER A 43 -5.06 0.19 9.38
N SER A 44 -4.91 1.52 9.37
CA SER A 44 -5.19 2.33 8.17
C SER A 44 -4.00 2.44 7.22
N MET A 45 -2.76 2.24 7.68
CA MET A 45 -1.54 2.40 6.85
C MET A 45 -1.49 1.42 5.68
N VAL A 46 -1.90 0.16 5.90
CA VAL A 46 -1.94 -0.84 4.85
C VAL A 46 -3.01 -0.51 3.81
N THR A 47 -4.15 0.03 4.27
CA THR A 47 -5.24 0.45 3.37
C THR A 47 -4.79 1.62 2.51
N GLU A 48 -4.18 2.64 3.12
CA GLU A 48 -3.65 3.82 2.44
C GLU A 48 -2.54 3.46 1.45
N ALA A 49 -1.58 2.64 1.86
CA ALA A 49 -0.53 2.15 0.98
C ALA A 49 -1.08 1.37 -0.23
N LEU A 50 -2.12 0.55 -0.02
CA LEU A 50 -2.75 -0.21 -1.09
C LEU A 50 -3.50 0.71 -2.06
N GLU A 51 -4.20 1.73 -1.55
CA GLU A 51 -4.84 2.76 -2.38
C GLU A 51 -3.82 3.57 -3.19
N GLU A 52 -2.67 3.92 -2.61
CA GLU A 52 -1.58 4.59 -3.32
C GLU A 52 -1.00 3.74 -4.46
N VAL A 53 -0.83 2.43 -4.23
CA VAL A 53 -0.40 1.49 -5.27
C VAL A 53 -1.45 1.38 -6.38
N LEU A 54 -2.73 1.26 -6.03
CA LEU A 54 -3.82 1.15 -7.01
C LEU A 54 -4.02 2.43 -7.84
N SER A 55 -3.86 3.58 -7.19
CA SER A 55 -3.90 4.89 -7.86
C SER A 55 -2.63 5.20 -8.68
N SER A 56 -1.71 4.23 -8.83
CA SER A 56 -0.44 4.38 -9.55
C SER A 56 0.44 5.53 -9.02
N ARG A 57 0.25 5.94 -7.75
CA ARG A 57 1.12 6.90 -7.07
C ARG A 57 2.45 6.26 -6.66
N ILE A 58 2.48 4.94 -6.51
CA ILE A 58 3.68 4.14 -6.26
C ILE A 58 3.97 3.30 -7.51
N ILE A 59 5.15 3.48 -8.10
CA ILE A 59 5.62 2.66 -9.22
C ILE A 59 6.36 1.44 -8.66
N ILE A 60 5.86 0.24 -8.94
CA ILE A 60 6.53 -1.01 -8.60
C ILE A 60 7.66 -1.22 -9.61
N GLN A 61 8.91 -1.00 -9.19
CA GLN A 61 10.08 -1.33 -10.00
C GLN A 61 10.51 -2.77 -9.73
N ASP A 62 10.38 -3.64 -10.73
CA ASP A 62 11.15 -4.88 -10.77
C ASP A 62 12.58 -4.53 -11.22
N LYS A 63 13.57 -4.92 -10.42
CA LYS A 63 14.99 -4.76 -10.76
C LYS A 63 15.44 -5.84 -11.72
#